data_AF-A0A1S1LHH8-F1
#
_entry.id   AF-A0A1S1LHH8-F1
#
_cell.length_a   1.000
_cell.length_b   1.000
_cell.length_c   1.000
_cell.angle_alpha   90.00
_cell.angle_beta   90.00
_cell.angle_gamma   90.00
#
_symmetry.space_group_name_H-M   'P 1'
#
loop_
_entity.id
_entity.type
_entity.pdbx_description
1 polymer ?
#
loop_
_entity_poly.entity_id
_entity_poly.type
_entity_poly.pdbx_seq_one_letter_code
_entity_poly.pdbx_strand_id
1 'polypeptide(L)'
;MTAGPAVTAITTLEIAHVMGIRSGDSGLALSNTRAWMTRTYQRDLRSSESIRTAYRQHSGPEGFIAHLAGILRTQGWIFEPVDVWDSPRGRVLIDGHHRVFASQDAGLPSVPAMIRGGYTWEGATFDELLGRC
;
A
#
# COMPACT_ATOMS: atom_id res chain seq x y z
N MET A 1 4.52 20.81 19.04
CA MET A 1 5.58 20.04 18.36
C MET A 1 5.61 20.49 16.91
N THR A 2 6.66 21.19 16.52
CA THR A 2 6.87 21.66 15.14
C THR A 2 7.24 20.48 14.26
N ALA A 3 6.50 20.27 13.17
CA ALA A 3 6.79 19.27 12.16
C ALA A 3 8.18 19.56 11.56
N GLY A 4 9.16 18.70 11.83
CA GLY A 4 10.41 18.69 11.07
C GLY A 4 10.12 18.33 9.61
N PRO A 5 10.98 18.74 8.66
CA PRO A 5 10.75 18.47 7.25
C PRO A 5 10.63 16.96 7.03
N ALA A 6 9.55 16.54 6.38
CA ALA A 6 9.36 15.15 6.01
C ALA A 6 10.47 14.76 5.03
N VAL A 7 11.38 13.87 5.44
CA VAL A 7 12.41 13.36 4.53
C VAL A 7 11.71 12.47 3.53
N THR A 8 11.66 12.92 2.27
CA THR A 8 11.15 12.10 1.16
C THR A 8 12.32 11.48 0.43
N ALA A 9 12.39 10.14 0.41
CA ALA A 9 13.40 9.39 -0.33
C ALA A 9 12.73 8.36 -1.22
N ILE A 10 13.19 8.21 -2.46
CA ILE A 10 12.78 7.10 -3.33
C ILE A 10 13.81 5.98 -3.18
N THR A 11 13.34 4.79 -2.89
CA THR A 11 14.18 3.60 -2.72
C THR A 11 13.47 2.37 -3.27
N THR A 12 14.16 1.23 -3.25
CA THR A 12 13.58 -0.07 -3.59
C THR A 12 13.40 -0.88 -2.31
N LEU A 13 12.21 -1.44 -2.11
CA LEU A 13 11.91 -2.32 -0.99
C LEU A 13 11.63 -3.74 -1.48
N GLU A 14 12.27 -4.72 -0.85
CA GLU A 14 11.95 -6.14 -1.05
C GLU A 14 10.48 -6.41 -0.73
N ILE A 15 9.80 -7.20 -1.56
CA ILE A 15 8.38 -7.55 -1.36
C ILE A 15 8.18 -8.16 0.03
N ALA A 16 9.07 -9.04 0.47
CA ALA A 16 9.00 -9.66 1.79
C ALA A 16 9.01 -8.62 2.93
N HIS A 17 9.79 -7.55 2.80
CA HIS A 17 9.78 -6.45 3.76
C HIS A 17 8.48 -5.65 3.71
N VAL A 18 8.01 -5.29 2.51
CA VAL A 18 6.76 -4.54 2.37
C VAL A 18 5.56 -5.33 2.91
N MET A 19 5.58 -6.65 2.75
CA MET A 19 4.55 -7.53 3.31
C MET A 19 4.49 -7.54 4.84
N GLY A 20 5.59 -7.19 5.51
CA GLY A 20 5.64 -7.00 6.96
C GLY A 20 5.21 -5.60 7.44
N ILE A 21 5.12 -4.61 6.55
CA ILE A 21 4.72 -3.24 6.89
C ILE A 21 3.23 -3.22 7.25
N ARG A 22 2.84 -2.34 8.18
CA ARG A 22 1.42 -2.15 8.52
C ARG A 22 0.69 -1.46 7.38
N SER A 23 -0.47 -1.94 7.00
CA SER A 23 -1.39 -1.25 6.10
C SER A 23 -1.99 -0.04 6.80
N GLY A 24 -1.97 1.13 6.16
CA GLY A 24 -2.65 2.33 6.65
C GLY A 24 -4.15 2.15 6.75
N ASP A 25 -4.74 1.30 5.90
CA ASP A 25 -6.18 1.05 5.86
C ASP A 25 -6.68 0.19 7.04
N SER A 26 -5.85 -0.71 7.55
CA SER A 26 -6.28 -1.74 8.52
C SER A 26 -5.45 -1.82 9.80
N GLY A 27 -4.25 -1.23 9.82
CA GLY A 27 -3.28 -1.35 10.91
C GLY A 27 -2.68 -2.75 11.10
N LEU A 28 -3.06 -3.74 10.28
CA LEU A 28 -2.47 -5.07 10.24
C LEU A 28 -1.25 -5.10 9.31
N ALA A 29 -0.39 -6.10 9.48
CA ALA A 29 0.66 -6.37 8.50
C ALA A 29 0.04 -6.66 7.13
N LEU A 30 0.63 -6.14 6.06
CA LEU A 30 0.11 -6.23 4.69
C LEU A 30 -0.12 -7.69 4.25
N SER A 31 0.72 -8.63 4.68
CA SER A 31 0.52 -10.07 4.44
C SER A 31 -0.84 -10.60 4.93
N ASN A 32 -1.41 -9.96 5.95
CA ASN A 32 -2.66 -10.35 6.59
C ASN A 32 -3.87 -9.58 6.06
N THR A 33 -3.67 -8.61 5.15
CA THR A 33 -4.76 -7.79 4.60
C THR A 33 -5.29 -8.31 3.27
N ARG A 34 -4.57 -9.23 2.61
CA ARG A 34 -4.98 -9.80 1.33
C ARG A 34 -6.31 -10.55 1.43
N ALA A 35 -6.49 -11.39 2.46
CA ALA A 35 -7.77 -12.06 2.74
C ALA A 35 -8.89 -11.07 3.14
N TRP A 36 -8.53 -9.87 3.62
CA TRP A 36 -9.45 -8.82 4.09
C TRP A 36 -9.95 -7.91 2.95
N MET A 37 -9.49 -8.14 1.72
CA MET A 37 -10.04 -7.51 0.51
C MET A 37 -11.46 -8.01 0.14
N THR A 38 -12.17 -8.66 1.07
CA THR A 38 -13.60 -8.99 0.99
C THR A 38 -14.38 -8.43 2.19
N ARG A 39 -15.60 -7.93 1.94
CA ARG A 39 -16.54 -7.15 2.82
C ARG A 39 -16.05 -5.82 3.41
N THR A 40 -14.87 -5.71 4.03
CA THR A 40 -14.41 -4.42 4.61
C THR A 40 -13.85 -3.47 3.54
N TYR A 41 -13.15 -4.03 2.55
CA TYR A 41 -12.78 -3.36 1.30
C TYR A 41 -14.00 -2.78 0.57
N GLN A 42 -15.21 -3.33 0.79
CA GLN A 42 -16.46 -2.78 0.24
C GLN A 42 -16.89 -1.45 0.87
N ARG A 43 -16.37 -1.10 2.05
CA ARG A 43 -16.61 0.20 2.70
C ARG A 43 -15.64 1.26 2.15
N ASP A 44 -14.39 0.88 1.89
CA ASP A 44 -13.39 1.72 1.22
C ASP A 44 -13.64 1.87 -0.30
N LEU A 45 -14.55 1.08 -0.88
CA LEU A 45 -15.07 1.26 -2.25
C LEU A 45 -15.63 2.67 -2.53
N ARG A 46 -15.84 3.49 -1.50
CA ARG A 46 -16.41 4.84 -1.61
C ARG A 46 -15.36 5.95 -1.77
N SER A 47 -14.07 5.69 -1.56
CA SER A 47 -13.05 6.75 -1.44
C SER A 47 -12.06 6.88 -2.61
N SER A 48 -11.92 5.90 -3.51
CA SER A 48 -11.01 6.02 -4.68
C SER A 48 -11.62 5.56 -6.01
N GLU A 49 -11.28 6.25 -7.10
CA GLU A 49 -11.78 5.99 -8.46
C GLU A 49 -11.18 4.72 -9.09
N SER A 50 -9.91 4.42 -8.79
CA SER A 50 -9.18 3.26 -9.33
C SER A 50 -9.81 1.92 -8.94
N ILE A 51 -10.26 1.76 -7.69
CA ILE A 51 -10.84 0.51 -7.17
C ILE A 51 -12.27 0.29 -7.70
N ARG A 52 -13.05 1.35 -7.92
CA ARG A 52 -14.39 1.25 -8.55
C ARG A 52 -14.30 0.80 -9.99
N THR A 53 -13.33 1.33 -10.73
CA THR A 53 -13.02 0.92 -12.09
C THR A 53 -12.58 -0.55 -12.13
N ALA A 54 -11.70 -0.97 -11.21
CA ALA A 54 -11.27 -2.35 -11.06
C ALA A 54 -12.42 -3.35 -10.85
N TYR A 55 -13.37 -3.05 -9.94
CA TYR A 55 -14.53 -3.93 -9.71
C TYR A 55 -15.38 -4.15 -10.96
N ARG A 56 -15.52 -3.12 -11.81
CA ARG A 56 -16.33 -3.19 -13.03
C ARG A 56 -15.60 -3.86 -14.19
N GLN A 57 -14.30 -3.60 -14.33
CA GLN A 57 -13.53 -4.04 -15.50
C GLN A 57 -12.87 -5.41 -15.32
N HIS A 58 -12.63 -5.84 -14.08
CA HIS A 58 -11.82 -7.02 -13.79
C HIS A 58 -12.44 -7.96 -12.75
N SER A 59 -13.77 -8.04 -12.68
CA SER A 59 -14.48 -9.01 -11.82
C SER A 59 -14.11 -8.92 -10.31
N GLY A 60 -13.75 -7.74 -9.83
CA GLY A 60 -13.38 -7.50 -8.44
C GLY A 60 -11.89 -7.24 -8.21
N PRO A 61 -11.47 -7.09 -6.93
CA PRO A 61 -10.12 -6.68 -6.57
C PRO A 61 -9.07 -7.71 -6.95
N GLU A 62 -9.35 -9.01 -6.74
CA GLU A 62 -8.41 -10.07 -7.11
C GLU A 62 -8.23 -10.17 -8.62
N GLY A 63 -9.28 -9.99 -9.42
CA GLY A 63 -9.11 -9.98 -10.87
C GLY A 63 -8.36 -8.74 -11.37
N PHE A 64 -8.47 -7.59 -10.69
CA PHE A 64 -7.62 -6.43 -10.97
C PHE A 64 -6.16 -6.66 -10.57
N ILE A 65 -5.91 -7.23 -9.39
CA ILE A 65 -4.55 -7.64 -8.98
C ILE A 65 -3.94 -8.60 -9.99
N ALA A 66 -4.70 -9.60 -10.44
CA ALA A 66 -4.27 -10.56 -11.45
C ALA A 66 -3.99 -9.88 -12.80
N HIS A 67 -4.81 -8.91 -13.20
CA HIS A 67 -4.58 -8.08 -14.39
C HIS A 67 -3.27 -7.30 -14.29
N LEU A 68 -3.05 -6.60 -13.18
CA LEU A 68 -1.80 -5.87 -12.92
C LEU A 68 -0.59 -6.82 -12.88
N ALA A 69 -0.73 -8.00 -12.28
CA ALA A 69 0.34 -9.01 -12.26
C ALA A 69 0.70 -9.47 -13.68
N GLY A 70 -0.30 -9.61 -14.57
CA GLY A 70 -0.07 -9.89 -16.00
C GLY A 70 0.73 -8.78 -16.69
N ILE A 71 0.39 -7.51 -16.44
CA ILE A 71 1.17 -6.36 -16.93
C ILE A 71 2.60 -6.41 -16.39
N LEU A 72 2.77 -6.60 -15.08
CA LEU A 72 4.09 -6.63 -14.44
C LEU A 72 4.98 -7.77 -14.97
N ARG A 73 4.44 -8.96 -15.25
CA ARG A 73 5.21 -10.07 -15.85
C ARG A 73 5.74 -9.74 -17.24
N THR A 74 5.05 -8.87 -17.99
CA THR A 74 5.42 -8.54 -19.38
C THR A 74 6.29 -7.29 -19.49
N GLN A 75 6.03 -6.29 -18.65
CA GLN A 75 6.66 -4.96 -18.78
C GLN A 75 7.58 -4.62 -17.59
N GLY A 76 7.58 -5.42 -16.54
CA GLY A 76 8.18 -5.03 -15.26
C GLY A 76 7.38 -3.90 -14.60
N TRP A 77 8.03 -3.18 -13.68
CA TRP A 77 7.39 -2.09 -12.94
C TRP A 77 7.16 -0.85 -13.82
N ILE A 78 5.90 -0.43 -13.95
CA ILE A 78 5.48 0.73 -14.76
C ILE A 78 4.62 1.74 -13.98
N PHE A 79 4.49 1.55 -12.66
CA PHE A 79 3.62 2.37 -11.82
C PHE A 79 4.42 3.45 -11.08
N GLU A 80 3.72 4.42 -10.50
CA GLU A 80 4.32 5.27 -9.47
C GLU A 80 4.87 4.41 -8.31
N PRO A 81 5.87 4.86 -7.55
CA PRO A 81 6.31 4.18 -6.34
C PRO A 81 5.16 3.98 -5.33
N VAL A 82 5.25 2.95 -4.49
CA VAL A 82 4.35 2.79 -3.35
C VAL A 82 4.67 3.83 -2.27
N ASP A 83 3.68 4.29 -1.50
CA ASP A 83 3.90 5.35 -0.51
C ASP A 83 4.00 4.75 0.91
N VAL A 84 5.12 4.97 1.58
CA VAL A 84 5.39 4.44 2.91
C VAL A 84 5.72 5.59 3.86
N TRP A 85 5.00 5.65 4.96
CA TRP A 85 5.35 6.50 6.09
C TRP A 85 6.33 5.78 7.02
N ASP A 86 7.48 6.40 7.29
CA ASP A 86 8.48 5.94 8.26
C ASP A 86 8.42 6.81 9.51
N SER A 87 7.72 6.32 10.53
CA SER A 87 7.58 7.00 11.83
C SER A 87 8.56 6.42 12.85
N PRO A 88 8.87 7.16 13.94
CA PRO A 88 9.64 6.60 15.07
C PRO A 88 9.03 5.34 15.71
N ARG A 89 7.74 5.08 15.49
CA ARG A 89 7.01 3.92 16.05
C ARG A 89 6.90 2.74 15.09
N GLY A 90 7.35 2.91 13.84
CA GLY A 90 7.30 1.90 12.80
C GLY A 90 6.82 2.47 11.46
N ARG A 91 6.70 1.56 10.49
CA ARG A 91 6.33 1.87 9.11
C ARG A 91 4.87 1.56 8.82
N VAL A 92 4.26 2.39 7.98
CA VAL A 92 2.91 2.23 7.46
C VAL A 92 2.93 2.37 5.95
N LEU A 93 2.35 1.40 5.22
CA LEU A 93 2.08 1.51 3.80
C LEU A 93 0.82 2.33 3.64
N ILE A 94 0.95 3.54 3.10
CA ILE A 94 -0.15 4.48 2.90
C ILE A 94 -0.87 4.18 1.60
N ASP A 95 -0.13 3.96 0.52
CA ASP A 95 -0.70 3.69 -0.80
C ASP A 95 0.11 2.64 -1.58
N GLY A 96 -0.56 1.94 -2.49
CA GLY A 96 0.04 0.97 -3.39
C GLY A 96 -0.15 -0.49 -3.00
N HIS A 97 -1.01 -0.79 -2.03
CA HIS A 97 -1.37 -2.15 -1.57
C HIS A 97 -1.56 -3.16 -2.72
N HIS A 98 -2.44 -2.84 -3.68
CA HIS A 98 -2.73 -3.69 -4.83
C HIS A 98 -1.53 -3.88 -5.77
N ARG A 99 -0.65 -2.88 -5.91
CA ARG A 99 0.60 -3.00 -6.68
C ARG A 99 1.59 -3.93 -6.00
N VAL A 100 1.67 -3.91 -4.67
CA VAL A 100 2.51 -4.84 -3.90
C VAL A 100 2.01 -6.28 -4.08
N PHE A 101 0.71 -6.52 -3.96
CA PHE A 101 0.14 -7.85 -4.20
C PHE A 101 0.32 -8.31 -5.66
N ALA A 102 0.10 -7.43 -6.62
CA ALA A 102 0.35 -7.74 -8.03
C ALA A 102 1.82 -8.07 -8.29
N SER A 103 2.75 -7.39 -7.62
CA SER A 103 4.19 -7.64 -7.73
C SER A 103 4.58 -8.97 -7.11
N GLN A 104 3.99 -9.32 -5.96
CA GLN A 104 4.12 -10.65 -5.37
C GLN A 104 3.65 -11.73 -6.35
N ASP A 105 2.46 -11.58 -6.93
CA ASP A 105 1.89 -12.55 -7.88
C ASP A 105 2.67 -12.64 -9.19
N ALA A 106 3.28 -11.53 -9.62
CA ALA A 106 4.17 -11.49 -10.77
C ALA A 106 5.54 -12.10 -10.49
N GLY A 107 5.88 -12.39 -9.23
CA GLY A 107 7.18 -12.91 -8.83
C GLY A 107 8.31 -11.87 -8.86
N LEU A 108 7.97 -10.58 -8.74
CA LEU A 108 8.99 -9.53 -8.63
C LEU A 108 9.66 -9.60 -7.25
N PRO A 109 10.98 -9.35 -7.16
CA PRO A 109 11.68 -9.37 -5.88
C PRO A 109 11.36 -8.13 -5.03
N SER A 110 11.10 -7.00 -5.68
CA SER A 110 11.04 -5.70 -5.03
C SER A 110 10.11 -4.70 -5.72
N VAL A 111 9.70 -3.66 -5.00
CA VAL A 111 8.96 -2.49 -5.54
C VAL A 111 9.70 -1.18 -5.26
N PRO A 112 9.65 -0.21 -6.17
CA PRO A 112 9.94 1.19 -5.86
C PRO A 112 8.99 1.71 -4.78
N ALA A 113 9.56 2.41 -3.80
CA ALA A 113 8.84 3.02 -2.70
C ALA A 113 9.30 4.46 -2.48
N MET A 114 8.34 5.36 -2.30
CA MET A 114 8.53 6.68 -1.74
C MET A 114 8.40 6.58 -0.22
N ILE A 115 9.49 6.83 0.49
CA ILE A 115 9.54 6.84 1.95
C ILE A 115 9.40 8.27 2.42
N ARG A 116 8.42 8.55 3.25
CA ARG A 116 8.28 9.85 3.93
C ARG A 116 8.54 9.67 5.41
N GLY A 117 9.57 10.32 5.94
CA GLY A 117 9.87 10.32 7.37
C GLY A 117 9.04 11.34 8.13
N GLY A 118 8.66 11.06 9.38
CA GLY A 118 8.05 12.09 10.24
C GLY A 118 7.33 11.56 11.48
N TYR A 119 7.01 12.48 12.41
CA TYR A 119 6.24 12.16 13.62
C TYR A 119 4.73 12.05 13.38
N THR A 120 4.24 12.70 12.32
CA THR A 120 2.82 12.73 11.95
C THR A 120 2.67 12.55 10.44
N TRP A 121 1.58 11.89 10.04
CA TRP A 121 1.12 11.84 8.66
C TRP A 121 -0.17 12.65 8.53
N GLU A 122 -0.15 13.72 7.73
CA GLU A 122 -1.32 14.62 7.55
C GLU A 122 -1.93 15.12 8.88
N GLY A 123 -1.08 15.32 9.90
CA GLY A 123 -1.49 15.76 11.23
C GLY A 123 -1.88 14.63 12.19
N ALA A 124 -2.02 13.39 11.73
CA ALA A 124 -2.28 12.22 12.56
C ALA A 124 -0.98 11.59 13.09
N THR A 125 -0.99 11.20 14.36
CA THR A 125 0.04 10.34 14.96
C THR A 125 -0.07 8.90 14.46
N PHE A 126 0.93 8.07 14.79
CA PHE A 126 0.95 6.67 14.36
C PHE A 126 -0.27 5.88 14.85
N ASP A 127 -0.67 6.06 16.10
CA ASP A 127 -1.81 5.33 16.66
C ASP A 127 -3.14 5.88 16.10
N GLU A 128 -3.26 7.19 15.92
CA GLU A 128 -4.44 7.83 15.31
C GLU A 128 -4.63 7.38 13.86
N LEU A 129 -3.57 7.34 13.06
CA LEU A 129 -3.62 6.85 11.68
C LEU A 129 -4.11 5.40 11.64
N LEU A 130 -3.71 4.57 12.61
CA LEU A 130 -4.10 3.17 12.69
C LEU A 130 -5.42 2.93 13.44
N GLY A 131 -6.15 3.99 13.82
CA GLY A 131 -7.43 3.88 14.52
C GLY A 131 -7.34 3.27 15.93
N ARG A 132 -6.19 3.43 16.61
CA ARG A 132 -5.97 2.96 17.98
C ARG A 132 -6.12 4.14 18.94
N CYS A 133 -7.29 4.27 19.54
CA CYS A 133 -7.59 5.25 20.58
C CYS A 133 -8.04 4.54 21.85
#